data_AF-I0ELW0-F1
#
_entry.id   AF-I0ELW0-F1
#
_cell.length_a   1.000
_cell.length_b   1.000
_cell.length_c   1.000
_cell.angle_alpha   90.00
_cell.angle_beta   90.00
_cell.angle_gamma   90.00
#
_symmetry.space_group_name_H-M   'P 1'
#
loop_
_entity.id
_entity.type
_entity.pdbx_description
1 polymer ?
#
loop_
_entity_poly.entity_id
_entity_poly.type
_entity_poly.pdbx_seq_one_letter_code
_entity_poly.pdbx_strand_id
1 'polypeptide(L)' 'MIKCNDVKDLRAMLDKLHYIATNEKFNDCYTKHTHHNNGSIVNVFDNGTITFQGTIKEEEKNKLIEIIEAINTLKLK' A
#
# COMPACT_ATOMS: atom_id res chain seq x y z
N MET A 1 3.40 -13.31 0.35
CA MET A 1 2.07 -13.09 -0.26
C MET A 1 1.18 -12.53 0.84
N ILE A 2 0.79 -11.26 0.71
CA ILE A 2 0.07 -10.50 1.75
C ILE A 2 -1.37 -11.04 1.82
N LYS A 3 -1.83 -11.46 3.01
CA LYS A 3 -3.22 -11.92 3.21
C LYS A 3 -4.14 -10.71 3.40
N CYS A 4 -5.45 -10.83 3.15
CA CYS A 4 -6.40 -9.72 3.31
C CYS A 4 -6.39 -9.04 4.68
N ASN A 5 -6.06 -9.75 5.76
CA ASN A 5 -5.93 -9.16 7.10
C ASN A 5 -4.73 -8.21 7.22
N ASP A 6 -3.71 -8.41 6.38
CA ASP A 6 -2.44 -7.66 6.39
C ASP A 6 -2.57 -6.33 5.63
N VAL A 7 -3.63 -6.20 4.82
CA VAL A 7 -4.02 -4.95 4.18
C VAL A 7 -4.37 -3.87 5.22
N LYS A 8 -4.80 -4.25 6.44
CA LYS A 8 -5.06 -3.27 7.52
C LYS A 8 -3.77 -2.61 8.02
N ASP A 9 -2.70 -3.38 8.21
CA ASP A 9 -1.42 -2.84 8.68
C ASP A 9 -0.78 -1.96 7.59
N LEU A 10 -0.86 -2.40 6.33
CA LEU A 10 -0.42 -1.61 5.19
C LEU A 10 -1.23 -0.30 5.04
N ARG A 11 -2.56 -0.34 5.19
CA ARG A 11 -3.43 0.85 5.24
C ARG A 11 -2.97 1.83 6.32
N ALA A 12 -2.76 1.34 7.55
CA ALA A 12 -2.35 2.19 8.66
C ALA A 12 -0.98 2.86 8.45
N MET A 13 -0.05 2.20 7.73
CA MET A 13 1.23 2.80 7.35
C MET A 13 1.08 3.80 6.20
N LEU A 14 0.26 3.50 5.21
CA LEU A 14 -0.06 4.41 4.12
C LEU A 14 -0.72 5.70 4.63
N ASP A 15 -1.65 5.60 5.58
CA ASP A 15 -2.27 6.76 6.23
C ASP A 15 -1.22 7.68 6.89
N LYS A 16 -0.21 7.10 7.57
CA LYS A 16 0.92 7.86 8.14
C LYS A 16 1.79 8.55 7.09
N LEU A 17 1.81 8.01 5.87
CA LEU A 17 2.51 8.56 4.72
C LEU A 17 1.62 9.51 3.89
N HIS A 18 0.50 9.99 4.43
CA HIS A 18 -0.44 10.88 3.73
C HIS A 18 -1.11 10.28 2.49
N TYR A 19 -1.13 8.94 2.38
CA TYR A 19 -1.93 8.22 1.41
C TYR A 19 -3.32 8.01 1.99
N ILE A 20 -4.33 8.60 1.36
CA ILE A 20 -5.72 8.51 1.81
C ILE A 20 -6.38 7.38 1.03
N ALA A 21 -7.01 6.44 1.73
CA ALA A 21 -7.84 5.43 1.09
C ALA A 21 -8.98 6.13 0.33
N THR A 22 -8.98 6.01 -1.00
CA THR A 22 -10.13 6.41 -1.80
C THR A 22 -11.21 5.35 -1.57
N ASN A 23 -12.41 5.76 -1.15
CA ASN A 23 -13.52 4.88 -0.72
C ASN A 23 -14.05 3.89 -1.79
N GLU A 24 -13.34 3.71 -2.90
CA GLU A 24 -13.59 2.69 -3.90
C GLU A 24 -13.13 1.33 -3.37
N LYS A 25 -13.94 0.71 -2.51
CA LYS A 25 -13.85 -0.73 -2.23
C LYS A 25 -14.17 -1.49 -3.53
N PHE A 26 -13.17 -1.80 -4.35
CA PHE A 26 -13.34 -2.81 -5.40
C PHE A 26 -13.16 -4.21 -4.79
N ASN A 27 -14.15 -4.67 -4.01
CA ASN A 27 -14.13 -5.92 -3.22
C ASN A 27 -13.19 -5.94 -2.00
N ASP A 28 -13.47 -6.87 -1.09
CA ASP A 28 -13.02 -6.91 0.32
C ASP A 28 -11.50 -6.83 0.57
N CYS A 29 -10.68 -6.99 -0.47
CA CYS A 29 -9.22 -7.00 -0.35
C CYS A 29 -8.49 -6.09 -1.36
N TYR A 30 -9.23 -5.26 -2.10
CA TYR A 30 -8.63 -4.21 -2.93
C TYR A 30 -8.65 -2.86 -2.21
N THR A 31 -7.53 -2.15 -2.26
CA THR A 31 -7.48 -0.76 -1.80
C THR A 31 -6.67 0.09 -2.72
N LYS A 32 -7.27 1.21 -3.10
CA LYS A 32 -6.59 2.30 -3.76
C LYS A 32 -6.35 3.41 -2.76
N HIS A 33 -5.10 3.78 -2.58
CA HIS A 33 -4.73 4.94 -1.79
C HIS A 33 -4.12 6.00 -2.68
N THR A 34 -4.50 7.25 -2.44
CA THR A 34 -3.97 8.39 -3.18
C THR A 34 -3.24 9.31 -2.22
N HIS A 35 -1.99 9.62 -2.54
CA HIS A 35 -1.19 10.54 -1.77
C HIS A 35 -1.72 11.96 -1.93
N HIS A 36 -2.00 12.60 -0.79
CA HIS A 36 -2.65 13.89 -0.74
C HIS A 36 -1.88 15.01 -1.47
N ASN A 37 -0.55 14.97 -1.45
CA ASN A 37 0.27 16.10 -1.92
C ASN A 37 0.73 16.00 -3.38
N ASN A 38 0.80 14.79 -3.96
CA ASN A 38 1.34 14.58 -5.31
C ASN A 38 0.42 13.75 -6.22
N GLY A 39 -0.74 13.31 -5.72
CA GLY A 39 -1.71 12.52 -6.49
C GLY A 39 -1.23 11.12 -6.88
N SER A 40 -0.09 10.67 -6.34
CA SER A 40 0.39 9.31 -6.59
C SER A 40 -0.56 8.27 -6.01
N ILE A 41 -0.63 7.12 -6.66
CA ILE A 41 -1.59 6.07 -6.32
C ILE A 41 -0.86 4.79 -5.97
N VAL A 42 -1.24 4.19 -4.85
CA VAL A 42 -0.84 2.84 -4.44
C VAL A 42 -2.08 1.95 -4.46
N ASN A 43 -2.08 0.96 -5.35
CA ASN A 43 -3.09 -0.09 -5.34
C ASN A 43 -2.53 -1.33 -4.67
N VAL A 44 -3.34 -1.92 -3.80
CA VAL A 44 -3.07 -3.21 -3.15
C VAL A 44 -4.16 -4.17 -3.60
N PHE A 45 -3.74 -5.30 -4.16
CA PHE A 45 -4.63 -6.35 -4.65
C PHE A 45 -4.75 -7.49 -3.63
N ASP A 46 -5.82 -8.27 -3.77
CA ASP A 46 -6.16 -9.41 -2.92
C ASP A 46 -5.12 -10.54 -2.93
N ASN A 47 -4.42 -10.71 -4.05
CA ASN A 47 -3.29 -11.62 -4.22
C ASN A 47 -1.99 -11.09 -3.59
N GLY A 48 -2.03 -9.92 -2.93
CA GLY A 48 -0.89 -9.26 -2.33
C GLY A 48 0.01 -8.51 -3.30
N THR A 49 -0.40 -8.38 -4.57
CA THR A 49 0.28 -7.51 -5.55
C THR A 49 0.11 -6.05 -5.15
N ILE A 50 1.16 -5.25 -5.36
CA ILE A 50 1.13 -3.82 -5.10
C ILE A 50 1.61 -3.09 -6.35
N THR A 51 0.84 -2.11 -6.81
CA THR A 51 1.20 -1.29 -7.98
C THR A 51 1.24 0.17 -7.61
N PHE A 52 2.19 0.88 -8.20
CA PHE A 52 2.40 2.31 -8.06
C PHE A 52 2.01 3.00 -9.37
N GLN A 53 1.18 4.05 -9.31
CA GLN A 53 0.81 4.86 -10.46
C GLN A 53 1.08 6.35 -10.18
N GLY A 54 1.41 7.09 -11.23
CA GLY A 54 1.77 8.51 -11.16
C GLY A 54 3.25 8.76 -10.86
N THR A 55 3.60 10.03 -10.66
CA THR A 55 4.98 10.47 -10.41
C THR A 55 5.34 10.25 -8.95
N ILE A 56 5.76 9.02 -8.62
CA ILE A 56 6.38 8.70 -7.34
C ILE A 56 7.89 8.92 -7.43
N LYS A 57 8.46 9.65 -6.47
CA LYS A 57 9.92 9.75 -6.35
C LYS A 57 10.50 8.39 -6.00
N GLU A 58 11.65 8.07 -6.57
CA GLU A 58 12.31 6.77 -6.38
C GLU A 58 12.60 6.45 -4.90
N GLU A 59 13.00 7.46 -4.12
CA GLU A 59 13.18 7.33 -2.66
C GLU A 59 11.89 6.93 -1.93
N GLU A 60 10.77 7.53 -2.33
CA GLU A 60 9.45 7.25 -1.75
C GLU A 60 8.98 5.85 -2.12
N LYS A 61 9.24 5.43 -3.37
CA LYS A 61 9.02 4.06 -3.84
C LYS A 61 9.83 3.06 -3.01
N ASN A 62 11.10 3.33 -2.77
CA ASN A 62 11.99 2.44 -2.01
C ASN A 62 11.50 2.28 -0.56
N LYS A 63 11.10 3.39 0.11
CA LYS A 63 10.50 3.33 1.44
C LYS A 63 9.23 2.47 1.47
N LEU A 64 8.37 2.60 0.46
CA LEU A 64 7.16 1.79 0.35
C LEU A 64 7.49 0.31 0.14
N ILE A 65 8.50 -0.01 -0.68
CA ILE A 65 8.98 -1.38 -0.88
C ILE A 65 9.52 -1.96 0.43
N GLU A 66 10.35 -1.22 1.17
CA GLU A 66 10.88 -1.67 2.47
C GLU A 66 9.77 -1.98 3.48
N ILE A 67 8.73 -1.14 3.53
CA ILE A 67 7.56 -1.36 4.39
C ILE A 67 6.84 -2.66 4.00
N ILE A 68 6.64 -2.87 2.70
CA ILE A 68 6.00 -4.09 2.17
C ILE A 68 6.83 -5.33 2.49
N GLU A 69 8.15 -5.25 2.35
CA GLU A 69 9.07 -6.33 2.70
C GLU A 69 9.07 -6.60 4.21
N ALA A 70 9.03 -5.57 5.06
CA ALA A 70 8.96 -5.73 6.51
C ALA A 70 7.67 -6.45 6.94
N ILE A 71 6.52 -6.10 6.34
CA ILE A 71 5.23 -6.78 6.59
C ILE A 71 5.31 -8.26 6.18
N ASN A 72 5.96 -8.56 5.04
CA ASN A 72 6.15 -9.95 4.60
C ASN A 72 7.14 -10.72 5.49
N THR A 73 8.21 -10.08 5.96
CA THR A 73 9.31 -10.70 6.73
C THR A 73 8.93 -10.95 8.19
N LEU A 74 8.14 -10.08 8.80
CA LEU A 74 7.59 -10.27 10.15
C LEU A 74 6.74 -11.55 10.29
N LYS A 75 6.43 -12.25 9.20
CA LYS A 75 5.62 -13.47 9.17
C LYS A 75 6.35 -14.73 8.66
N LEU A 76 7.65 -14.64 8.37
CA LEU A 76 8.52 -15.81 8.14
C LEU A 76 9.16 -16.35 9.43
N LYS A 77 8.81 -15.79 10.60
CA LYS A 77 9.14 -16.30 11.92
C LYS A 77 7.91 -16.86 12.62
#